data_AF-A0A147F2I4-F1
#
_entry.id   AF-A0A147F2I4-F1
#
_cell.length_a   1.000
_cell.length_b   1.000
_cell.length_c   1.000
_cell.angle_alpha   90.00
_cell.angle_beta   90.00
_cell.angle_gamma   90.00
#
_symmetry.space_group_name_H-M   'P 1'
#
loop_
_entity.id
_entity.type
_entity.pdbx_description
1 polymer ?
#
loop_
_entity_poly.entity_id
_entity_poly.type
_entity_poly.pdbx_seq_one_letter_code
_entity_poly.pdbx_strand_id
1 'polypeptide(L)'
;MPGNATTRFDDVALVSVASVLPSRVTTSDDIEDRLAPALHRLKLKPGLLRRVAGVNERRNWADGESSDEATIAAGKQALAEAGVDPSEIGLIINTSVTRKHLEPSVAVRLHHGLGLPSSAIN
;
A
#
# COMPACT_ATOMS: atom_id res chain seq x y z
N MET A 1 2.04 2.74 -40.76
CA MET A 1 1.08 2.61 -39.64
C MET A 1 1.86 2.67 -38.35
N PRO A 2 1.55 3.54 -37.38
CA PRO A 2 2.16 3.47 -36.07
C PRO A 2 1.52 2.27 -35.35
N GLY A 3 2.23 1.14 -35.30
CA GLY A 3 1.82 -0.02 -34.51
C GLY A 3 2.07 0.24 -33.02
N ASN A 4 1.32 -0.46 -32.16
CA ASN A 4 1.58 -0.43 -30.73
C ASN A 4 3.00 -0.96 -30.46
N ALA A 5 3.84 -0.17 -29.79
CA ALA A 5 5.11 -0.66 -29.29
C ALA A 5 4.83 -1.74 -28.23
N THR A 6 5.12 -2.99 -28.57
CA THR A 6 5.04 -4.09 -27.62
C THR A 6 6.46 -4.34 -27.11
N THR A 7 6.76 -3.88 -25.91
CA THR A 7 8.04 -4.17 -25.25
C THR A 7 7.90 -5.46 -24.46
N ARG A 8 8.83 -6.40 -24.68
CA ARG A 8 9.02 -7.56 -23.81
C ARG A 8 10.35 -7.38 -23.09
N PHE A 9 10.39 -7.79 -21.82
CA PHE A 9 11.61 -7.81 -21.03
C PHE A 9 12.12 -9.25 -21.01
N ASP A 10 13.38 -9.44 -21.40
CA ASP A 10 14.00 -10.77 -21.49
C ASP A 10 14.77 -11.16 -20.21
N ASP A 11 15.09 -10.19 -19.35
CA ASP A 11 15.92 -10.38 -18.14
C ASP A 11 15.33 -9.62 -16.93
N VAL A 12 14.04 -9.85 -16.67
CA VAL A 12 13.33 -9.28 -15.51
C VAL A 12 12.48 -10.36 -14.88
N ALA A 13 12.63 -10.53 -13.56
CA ALA A 13 11.87 -11.50 -12.78
C ALA A 13 11.29 -10.86 -11.51
N LEU A 14 10.15 -11.38 -11.08
CA LEU A 14 9.57 -11.09 -9.76
C LEU A 14 10.09 -12.16 -8.79
N VAL A 15 11.03 -11.79 -7.93
CA VAL A 15 11.71 -12.74 -7.03
C VAL A 15 11.00 -12.93 -5.69
N SER A 16 10.23 -11.95 -5.21
CA SER A 16 9.37 -12.06 -4.02
C SER A 16 8.26 -11.00 -4.05
N VAL A 17 7.16 -11.28 -3.34
CA VAL A 17 6.08 -10.35 -3.02
C VAL A 17 5.66 -10.57 -1.58
N ALA A 18 5.72 -9.52 -0.76
CA ALA A 18 5.22 -9.53 0.61
C ALA A 18 4.24 -8.39 0.85
N SER A 19 3.40 -8.54 1.88
CA SER A 19 2.42 -7.52 2.26
C SER A 19 2.17 -7.53 3.76
N VAL A 20 1.91 -6.35 4.32
CA VAL A 20 1.47 -6.20 5.70
C VAL A 20 0.12 -5.48 5.69
N LEU A 21 -0.87 -6.08 6.36
CA LEU A 21 -2.21 -5.54 6.44
C LEU A 21 -2.40 -4.76 7.76
N PRO A 22 -3.17 -3.66 7.75
CA PRO A 22 -3.57 -3.00 8.99
C PRO A 22 -4.37 -3.95 9.89
N SER A 23 -4.18 -3.86 11.21
CA SER A 23 -4.85 -4.81 12.13
C SER A 23 -6.34 -4.51 12.31
N ARG A 24 -6.74 -3.23 12.28
CA ARG A 24 -8.13 -2.84 12.56
C ARG A 24 -9.02 -3.08 11.34
N VAL A 25 -9.88 -4.08 11.47
CA VAL A 25 -11.03 -4.30 10.57
C VAL A 25 -12.04 -3.16 10.76
N THR A 26 -12.62 -2.70 9.67
CA THR A 26 -13.71 -1.72 9.67
C THR A 26 -14.76 -2.23 8.70
N THR A 27 -15.88 -2.69 9.26
CA THR A 27 -16.94 -3.27 8.43
C THR A 27 -17.72 -2.18 7.73
N SER A 28 -18.39 -2.53 6.62
CA SER A 28 -19.31 -1.61 5.97
C SER A 28 -20.51 -1.27 6.87
N ASP A 29 -20.87 -2.15 7.81
CA ASP A 29 -21.98 -1.90 8.74
C ASP A 29 -21.57 -0.83 9.76
N ASP A 30 -20.36 -0.92 10.32
CA ASP A 30 -19.82 0.11 11.25
C ASP A 30 -19.79 1.50 10.60
N ILE A 31 -19.47 1.56 9.31
CA ILE A 31 -19.45 2.82 8.55
C ILE A 31 -20.87 3.33 8.31
N GLU A 32 -21.79 2.45 7.91
CA GLU A 32 -23.18 2.83 7.65
C GLU A 32 -23.92 3.25 8.92
N ASP A 33 -23.64 2.63 10.06
CA ASP A 33 -24.16 3.04 11.37
C ASP A 33 -23.76 4.47 11.72
N ARG A 34 -22.49 4.82 11.47
CA ARG A 34 -21.99 6.20 11.65
C ARG A 34 -22.61 7.18 10.66
N LEU A 35 -22.99 6.71 9.47
CA LEU A 35 -23.63 7.52 8.43
C LEU A 35 -25.15 7.55 8.54
N ALA A 36 -25.76 6.76 9.42
CA ALA A 36 -27.21 6.58 9.51
C ALA A 36 -28.00 7.91 9.58
N PRO A 37 -27.58 8.94 10.35
CA PRO A 37 -28.28 10.23 10.35
C PRO A 37 -28.29 10.92 8.97
N ALA A 38 -27.18 10.82 8.22
CA ALA A 38 -27.06 11.41 6.89
C ALA A 38 -27.87 10.62 5.85
N LEU A 39 -27.80 9.28 5.89
CA LEU A 39 -28.57 8.40 5.01
C LEU A 39 -30.08 8.63 5.19
N HIS A 40 -30.56 8.74 6.43
CA HIS A 40 -31.95 9.05 6.72
C HIS A 40 -32.37 10.42 6.17
N ARG A 41 -31.58 11.47 6.43
CA ARG A 41 -31.85 12.83 5.93
C ARG A 41 -31.92 12.89 4.40
N LEU A 42 -31.08 12.12 3.71
CA LEU A 42 -31.04 12.04 2.25
C LEU A 42 -32.02 11.01 1.66
N LYS A 43 -32.81 10.32 2.50
CA LYS A 43 -33.74 9.25 2.10
C LYS A 43 -33.05 8.12 1.33
N LEU A 44 -31.80 7.82 1.68
CA LEU A 44 -31.03 6.73 1.11
C LEU A 44 -31.23 5.45 1.93
N LYS A 45 -31.38 4.32 1.25
CA LYS A 45 -31.46 3.01 1.91
C LYS A 45 -30.07 2.59 2.41
N PRO A 46 -29.98 1.90 3.57
CA PRO A 46 -28.73 1.29 4.00
C PRO A 46 -28.31 0.14 3.06
N GLY A 47 -27.08 -0.33 3.23
CA GLY A 47 -26.46 -1.41 2.48
C GLY A 47 -25.86 -1.00 1.15
N LEU A 48 -25.61 0.30 0.90
CA LEU A 48 -25.05 0.77 -0.37
C LEU A 48 -23.60 0.31 -0.53
N LEU A 49 -22.80 0.34 0.54
CA LEU A 49 -21.39 -0.06 0.47
C LEU A 49 -21.23 -1.53 0.06
N ARG A 50 -22.07 -2.40 0.62
CA ARG A 50 -22.09 -3.83 0.28
C ARG A 50 -22.76 -4.09 -1.07
N ARG A 51 -23.98 -3.61 -1.30
CA ARG A 51 -24.76 -3.98 -2.49
C ARG A 51 -24.25 -3.38 -3.79
N VAL A 52 -23.72 -2.15 -3.75
CA VAL A 52 -23.32 -1.43 -4.96
C VAL A 52 -21.82 -1.61 -5.20
N ALA A 53 -20.99 -1.36 -4.20
CA ALA A 53 -19.54 -1.45 -4.34
C ALA A 53 -18.98 -2.86 -4.07
N GLY A 54 -19.75 -3.77 -3.48
CA GLY A 54 -19.30 -5.14 -3.17
C GLY A 54 -18.33 -5.21 -1.98
N VAL A 55 -18.18 -4.14 -1.21
CA VAL A 55 -17.22 -4.06 -0.10
C VAL A 55 -17.90 -4.44 1.20
N ASN A 56 -17.52 -5.58 1.79
CA ASN A 56 -18.05 -6.03 3.08
C ASN A 56 -17.30 -5.40 4.26
N GLU A 57 -15.98 -5.26 4.11
CA GLU A 57 -15.08 -4.67 5.09
C GLU A 57 -13.86 -4.07 4.40
N ARG A 58 -13.15 -3.23 5.13
CA ARG A 58 -11.80 -2.76 4.81
C ARG A 58 -10.95 -2.78 6.07
N ARG A 59 -9.66 -2.50 5.93
CA ARG A 59 -8.74 -2.36 7.06
C ARG A 59 -8.19 -0.94 7.13
N ASN A 60 -8.13 -0.40 8.34
CA ASN A 60 -7.55 0.90 8.66
C ASN A 60 -6.39 0.69 9.61
N TRP A 61 -5.33 1.49 9.52
CA TRP A 61 -4.26 1.48 10.53
C TRP A 61 -4.84 1.74 11.91
N ALA A 62 -4.52 0.88 12.87
CA ALA A 62 -4.85 1.06 14.28
C ALA A 62 -3.95 2.14 14.91
N ASP A 63 -4.26 2.52 16.14
CA ASP A 63 -3.41 3.46 16.87
C ASP A 63 -2.01 2.86 17.06
N GLY A 64 -0.97 3.63 16.72
CA GLY A 64 0.42 3.17 16.71
C GLY A 64 0.87 2.46 15.43
N GLU A 65 -0.05 2.15 14.51
CA GLU A 65 0.30 1.62 13.19
C GLU A 65 0.44 2.75 12.16
N SER A 66 1.26 2.52 11.14
CA SER A 66 1.36 3.45 10.01
C SER A 66 1.71 2.73 8.72
N SER A 67 1.33 3.35 7.59
CA SER A 67 1.65 2.85 6.25
C SER A 67 3.15 2.72 6.02
N ASP A 68 3.95 3.65 6.52
CA ASP A 68 5.40 3.69 6.28
C ASP A 68 6.06 2.49 6.97
N GLU A 69 5.76 2.27 8.25
CA GLU A 69 6.31 1.14 9.01
C GLU A 69 5.84 -0.20 8.44
N ALA A 70 4.58 -0.31 8.02
CA ALA A 70 4.07 -1.51 7.37
C ALA A 70 4.74 -1.77 6.01
N THR A 71 5.05 -0.72 5.24
CA THR A 71 5.77 -0.84 3.96
C THR A 71 7.22 -1.27 4.19
N ILE A 72 7.89 -0.73 5.21
CA ILE A 72 9.23 -1.17 5.62
C ILE A 72 9.20 -2.64 6.05
N ALA A 73 8.23 -3.05 6.86
CA ALA A 73 8.08 -4.43 7.30
C ALA A 73 7.84 -5.39 6.11
N ALA A 74 6.95 -5.02 5.18
CA ALA A 74 6.73 -5.78 3.95
C ALA A 74 8.01 -5.86 3.09
N GLY A 75 8.74 -4.76 2.93
CA GLY A 75 10.00 -4.76 2.18
C GLY A 75 11.08 -5.65 2.81
N LYS A 76 11.23 -5.63 4.14
CA LYS A 76 12.15 -6.54 4.85
C LYS A 76 11.78 -8.00 4.66
N GLN A 77 10.49 -8.31 4.72
CA GLN A 77 9.99 -9.66 4.47
C GLN A 77 10.27 -10.09 3.02
N ALA A 78 10.00 -9.23 2.03
CA ALA A 78 10.26 -9.54 0.63
C ALA A 78 11.75 -9.80 0.35
N LEU A 79 12.65 -8.97 0.91
CA LEU A 79 14.10 -9.18 0.79
C LEU A 79 14.53 -10.52 1.42
N ALA A 80 14.03 -10.81 2.62
CA ALA A 80 14.34 -12.06 3.31
C ALA A 80 13.84 -13.30 2.55
N GLU A 81 12.62 -13.26 2.01
CA GLU A 81 12.05 -14.34 1.20
C GLU A 81 12.78 -14.52 -0.14
N ALA A 82 13.24 -13.43 -0.74
CA ALA A 82 14.06 -13.46 -1.96
C ALA A 82 15.52 -13.91 -1.69
N GLY A 83 15.97 -13.89 -0.44
CA GLY A 83 17.37 -14.14 -0.08
C GLY A 83 18.32 -13.05 -0.58
N VAL A 84 17.84 -11.82 -0.74
CA VAL A 84 18.61 -10.67 -1.25
C VAL A 84 19.04 -9.79 -0.08
N ASP A 85 20.34 -9.50 0.01
CA ASP A 85 20.85 -8.57 1.01
C ASP A 85 20.47 -7.12 0.64
N PRO A 86 20.08 -6.26 1.59
CA PRO A 86 19.78 -4.86 1.31
C PRO A 86 20.88 -4.09 0.56
N SER A 87 22.15 -4.49 0.72
CA SER A 87 23.29 -3.90 0.01
C SER A 87 23.32 -4.17 -1.50
N GLU A 88 22.58 -5.17 -1.97
CA GLU A 88 22.48 -5.53 -3.40
C GLU A 88 21.42 -4.69 -4.14
N ILE A 89 20.61 -3.91 -3.41
CA ILE A 89 19.55 -3.08 -3.99
C ILE A 89 20.14 -1.79 -4.55
N GLY A 90 19.94 -1.56 -5.85
CA GLY A 90 20.40 -0.35 -6.55
C GLY A 90 19.34 0.76 -6.68
N LEU A 91 18.06 0.44 -6.51
CA LEU A 91 16.95 1.37 -6.71
C LEU A 91 15.76 0.98 -5.85
N ILE A 92 15.13 1.96 -5.19
CA ILE A 92 13.83 1.83 -4.57
C ILE A 92 12.84 2.80 -5.21
N ILE A 93 11.64 2.31 -5.53
CA ILE A 93 10.55 3.14 -6.05
C ILE A 93 9.38 3.05 -5.07
N ASN A 94 9.01 4.18 -4.47
CA ASN A 94 7.76 4.27 -3.72
C ASN A 94 6.60 4.66 -4.64
N THR A 95 5.59 3.80 -4.74
CA THR A 95 4.40 4.01 -5.57
C THR A 95 3.13 4.30 -4.76
N SER A 96 3.27 4.67 -3.48
CA SER A 96 2.13 5.01 -2.63
C SER A 96 1.46 6.32 -3.05
N VAL A 97 0.13 6.39 -2.90
CA VAL A 97 -0.62 7.65 -3.02
C VAL A 97 -0.52 8.46 -1.73
N THR A 98 -0.67 7.78 -0.59
CA THR A 98 -0.59 8.41 0.73
C THR A 98 0.85 8.86 1.00
N ARG A 99 1.00 10.15 1.34
CA ARG A 99 2.26 10.74 1.81
C ARG A 99 1.97 11.66 2.98
N LYS A 100 2.73 11.51 4.07
CA LYS A 100 2.58 12.35 5.26
C LYS A 100 3.13 13.76 5.06
N HIS A 101 4.19 13.87 4.25
CA HIS A 101 4.86 15.12 3.93
C HIS A 101 4.90 15.31 2.42
N LEU A 102 4.98 16.56 1.96
CA LEU A 102 5.24 16.87 0.56
C LEU A 102 6.69 16.53 0.20
N GLU A 103 7.60 16.85 1.12
CA GLU A 103 9.03 16.61 1.03
C GLU A 103 9.56 16.14 2.40
N PRO A 104 10.62 15.32 2.41
CA PRO A 104 11.22 14.65 1.25
C PRO A 104 10.30 13.57 0.65
N SER A 105 10.72 12.92 -0.44
CA SER A 105 10.03 11.74 -0.97
C SER A 105 9.84 10.68 0.13
N VAL A 106 8.70 10.01 0.14
CA VAL A 106 8.43 8.86 1.04
C VAL A 106 9.52 7.79 0.90
N ALA A 107 10.07 7.63 -0.31
CA ALA A 107 11.15 6.70 -0.60
C ALA A 107 12.40 6.95 0.27
N VAL A 108 12.67 8.18 0.70
CA VAL A 108 13.81 8.49 1.60
C VAL A 108 13.62 7.80 2.96
N ARG A 109 12.41 7.83 3.52
CA ARG A 109 12.12 7.16 4.79
C ARG A 109 12.17 5.64 4.63
N LEU A 110 11.62 5.12 3.54
CA LEU A 110 11.63 3.67 3.27
C LEU A 110 13.05 3.15 3.05
N HIS A 111 13.86 3.87 2.28
CA HIS A 111 15.28 3.60 2.03
C HIS A 111 16.03 3.44 3.35
N HIS A 112 15.89 4.41 4.26
CA HIS A 112 16.50 4.35 5.58
C HIS A 112 15.96 3.17 6.42
N GLY A 113 14.63 2.97 6.45
CA GLY A 113 14.01 1.92 7.25
C GLY A 113 14.34 0.49 6.80
N LEU A 114 14.64 0.32 5.51
CA LEU A 114 15.11 -0.93 4.91
C LEU A 114 16.62 -1.12 5.06
N GLY A 115 17.36 -0.11 5.51
CA GLY A 115 18.82 -0.18 5.65
C GLY A 115 19.55 -0.23 4.31
N LEU A 116 19.00 0.40 3.27
CA LEU A 116 19.61 0.42 1.94
C LEU A 116 20.91 1.25 1.94
N PRO A 117 21.90 0.91 1.09
CA PRO A 117 23.14 1.65 1.01
C PRO A 117 22.94 3.03 0.35
N SER A 118 23.86 3.96 0.58
CA SER A 118 23.84 5.28 -0.07
C SER A 118 24.03 5.23 -1.59
N SER A 119 24.51 4.10 -2.13
CA SER A 119 24.55 3.84 -3.57
C SER A 119 23.20 3.51 -4.18
N ALA A 120 22.20 3.13 -3.36
CA ALA A 120 20.85 2.86 -3.83
C ALA A 120 20.10 4.17 -4.07
N ILE A 121 19.56 4.34 -5.27
CA ILE A 121 18.78 5.53 -5.67
C ILE A 121 17.37 5.46 -5.06
N ASN A 122 16.83 6.59 -4.61
CA ASN A 122 15.47 6.73 -4.07
C ASN A 122 14.69 7.90 -4.69
#